data_AF-A0A843GJT8-F1
#
_entry.id   AF-A0A843GJT8-F1
#
_cell.length_a   1.000
_cell.length_b   1.000
_cell.length_c   1.000
_cell.angle_alpha   90.00
_cell.angle_beta   90.00
_cell.angle_gamma   90.00
#
_symmetry.space_group_name_H-M   'P 1'
#
loop_
_entity.id
_entity.type
_entity.pdbx_description
1 polymer ?
#
loop_
_entity_poly.entity_id
_entity_poly.type
_entity_poly.pdbx_seq_one_letter_code
_entity_poly.pdbx_strand_id
1 'polypeptide(L)'
;MNLSAYDTIPKIDKNTTWTNIKRNELLSREIKFRLYYTIGKRFNTETQEFDYYIAMLDNKQDAAVTYKTKYDTYGRIKISLKWIWDETYLSSLDKDINITINHIEHFDDGDVYKLDL
;
A
#
# COMPACT_ATOMS: atom_id res chain seq x y z
N MET A 1 -14.75 13.88 -38.95
CA MET A 1 -13.74 14.14 -37.91
C MET A 1 -13.78 12.97 -36.93
N ASN A 2 -12.76 12.11 -36.94
CA ASN A 2 -12.67 10.97 -36.01
C ASN A 2 -12.03 11.45 -34.70
N LEU A 3 -12.78 11.41 -33.61
CA LEU A 3 -12.36 11.77 -32.26
C LEU A 3 -11.62 10.62 -31.54
N SER A 4 -10.96 9.73 -32.29
CA SER A 4 -10.52 8.42 -31.79
C SER A 4 -9.02 8.37 -31.46
N ALA A 5 -8.49 9.41 -30.81
CA ALA A 5 -7.10 9.43 -30.35
C ALA A 5 -6.97 10.00 -28.94
N TYR A 6 -7.96 9.75 -28.08
CA TYR A 6 -7.68 9.79 -26.65
C TYR A 6 -6.98 8.49 -26.31
N ASP A 7 -5.66 8.58 -26.18
CA ASP A 7 -4.85 7.61 -25.46
C ASP A 7 -5.63 7.12 -24.25
N THR A 8 -5.86 5.81 -24.21
CA THR A 8 -6.57 5.16 -23.12
C THR A 8 -5.67 5.26 -21.91
N ILE A 9 -5.70 6.39 -21.18
CA ILE A 9 -5.00 6.52 -19.91
C ILE A 9 -5.51 5.36 -19.06
N PRO A 10 -4.65 4.42 -18.63
CA PRO A 10 -5.11 3.27 -17.86
C PRO A 10 -5.83 3.82 -16.64
N LYS A 11 -7.13 3.54 -16.60
CA LYS A 11 -8.00 4.03 -15.54
C LYS A 11 -7.68 3.21 -14.30
N ILE A 12 -7.24 3.88 -13.24
CA ILE A 12 -7.03 3.24 -11.94
C ILE A 12 -8.29 2.51 -11.52
N ASP A 13 -8.15 1.22 -11.24
CA ASP A 13 -9.21 0.46 -10.60
C ASP A 13 -9.30 0.88 -9.15
N LYS A 14 -10.44 1.47 -8.77
CA LYS A 14 -10.69 1.98 -7.41
C LYS A 14 -11.36 0.93 -6.51
N ASN A 15 -11.54 -0.29 -7.01
CA ASN A 15 -12.04 -1.42 -6.23
C ASN A 15 -10.91 -2.24 -5.60
N THR A 16 -9.69 -2.14 -6.13
CA THR A 16 -8.49 -2.81 -5.64
C THR A 16 -7.63 -1.84 -4.83
N THR A 17 -6.34 -2.10 -4.75
CA THR A 17 -5.34 -1.26 -4.09
C THR A 17 -4.56 -0.41 -5.10
N TRP A 18 -4.32 0.86 -4.79
CA TRP A 18 -3.57 1.78 -5.65
C TRP A 18 -2.84 2.87 -4.88
N THR A 19 -1.88 3.51 -5.54
CA THR A 19 -1.10 4.63 -4.98
C THR A 19 -1.80 5.97 -5.14
N ASN A 20 -1.56 6.85 -4.18
CA ASN A 20 -1.83 8.28 -4.29
C ASN A 20 -0.48 9.00 -4.23
N ILE A 21 0.09 9.30 -5.40
CA ILE A 21 1.44 9.85 -5.51
C ILE A 21 1.56 11.24 -4.89
N LYS A 22 0.46 12.02 -4.86
CA LYS A 22 0.47 13.38 -4.31
C LYS A 22 0.64 13.39 -2.78
N ARG A 23 0.37 12.26 -2.12
CA ARG A 23 0.40 12.14 -0.66
C ARG A 23 1.36 11.06 -0.18
N ASN A 24 2.02 10.34 -1.08
CA ASN A 24 2.81 9.16 -0.80
C ASN A 24 2.02 8.14 0.04
N GLU A 25 0.77 7.89 -0.34
CA GLU A 25 -0.16 7.02 0.38
C GLU A 25 -0.62 5.86 -0.51
N LEU A 26 -0.99 4.76 0.11
CA LEU A 26 -1.73 3.65 -0.47
C LEU A 26 -3.20 3.78 -0.08
N LEU A 27 -4.08 3.58 -1.05
CA LEU A 27 -5.52 3.46 -0.85
C LEU A 27 -5.93 2.03 -1.15
N SER A 28 -6.61 1.37 -0.21
CA SER A 28 -7.02 -0.02 -0.37
C SER A 28 -8.43 -0.28 0.11
N ARG A 29 -9.11 -1.20 -0.58
CA ARG A 29 -10.34 -1.87 -0.14
C ARG A 29 -10.13 -3.34 0.20
N GLU A 30 -8.95 -3.87 -0.09
CA GLU A 30 -8.59 -5.28 0.07
C GLU A 30 -7.95 -5.55 1.43
N ILE A 31 -7.32 -4.53 2.04
CA ILE A 31 -6.79 -4.62 3.41
C ILE A 31 -7.94 -4.63 4.40
N LYS A 32 -7.92 -5.59 5.32
CA LYS A 32 -8.82 -5.61 6.48
C LYS A 32 -8.44 -4.52 7.46
N PHE A 33 -9.43 -3.73 7.89
CA PHE A 33 -9.18 -2.66 8.85
C PHE A 33 -8.80 -3.20 10.23
N ARG A 34 -7.69 -2.68 10.75
CA ARG A 34 -7.31 -2.73 12.16
C ARG A 34 -6.87 -1.35 12.61
N LEU A 35 -6.87 -1.10 13.91
CA LEU A 35 -6.72 0.25 14.47
C LEU A 35 -5.36 0.89 14.15
N TYR A 36 -4.32 0.07 14.08
CA TYR A 36 -2.95 0.50 13.81
C TYR A 36 -2.36 -0.23 12.61
N TYR A 37 -1.31 0.36 12.04
CA TYR A 37 -0.45 -0.32 11.09
C TYR A 37 1.01 0.07 11.28
N THR A 38 1.90 -0.78 10.79
CA THR A 38 3.32 -0.52 10.66
C THR A 38 3.83 -0.99 9.31
N ILE A 39 4.97 -0.43 8.87
CA ILE A 39 5.62 -0.79 7.61
C ILE A 39 6.98 -1.38 7.95
N GLY A 40 7.22 -2.59 7.46
CA GLY A 40 8.47 -3.29 7.59
C GLY A 40 9.11 -3.53 6.22
N LYS A 41 10.43 -3.69 6.22
CA LYS A 41 11.17 -4.24 5.09
C LYS A 41 12.06 -5.38 5.54
N ARG A 42 12.23 -6.38 4.69
CA ARG A 42 13.11 -7.52 4.93
C ARG A 42 13.99 -7.70 3.70
N PHE A 43 15.30 -7.81 3.91
CA PHE A 43 16.21 -8.13 2.82
C PHE A 43 16.00 -9.59 2.39
N ASN A 44 15.76 -9.79 1.10
CA ASN A 44 15.64 -11.09 0.47
C ASN A 44 16.98 -11.47 -0.16
N THR A 45 17.60 -12.53 0.36
CA THR A 45 18.93 -12.97 -0.09
C THR A 45 18.91 -13.62 -1.47
N GLU A 46 17.77 -14.11 -1.94
CA GLU A 46 17.62 -14.78 -3.23
C GLU A 46 17.54 -13.77 -4.38
N THR A 47 16.73 -12.72 -4.20
CA THR A 47 16.57 -11.64 -5.18
C THR A 47 17.57 -10.50 -5.01
N GLN A 48 18.26 -10.45 -3.86
CA GLN A 48 19.14 -9.34 -3.45
C GLN A 48 18.42 -7.99 -3.33
N GLU A 49 17.11 -8.01 -3.07
CA GLU A 49 16.25 -6.84 -2.96
C GLU A 49 15.51 -6.81 -1.61
N PHE A 50 14.87 -5.69 -1.29
CA PHE A 50 14.05 -5.58 -0.08
C PHE A 50 12.60 -5.93 -0.39
N ASP A 51 12.05 -6.90 0.33
CA ASP A 51 10.61 -7.14 0.37
C ASP A 51 9.95 -6.18 1.36
N TYR A 52 8.83 -5.59 0.97
CA TYR A 52 8.10 -4.62 1.79
C TYR A 52 6.78 -5.20 2.31
N TYR A 53 6.47 -4.90 3.58
CA TYR A 53 5.32 -5.45 4.29
C TYR A 53 4.55 -4.37 5.02
N ILE A 54 3.23 -4.55 5.08
CA ILE A 54 2.31 -3.81 5.94
C ILE A 54 1.77 -4.79 6.97
N ALA A 55 2.04 -4.52 8.25
CA ALA A 55 1.38 -5.24 9.34
C ALA A 55 0.29 -4.35 9.95
N MET A 56 -0.94 -4.84 9.91
CA MET A 56 -2.11 -4.25 10.54
C MET A 56 -2.23 -4.84 11.94
N LEU A 57 -2.49 -4.02 12.95
CA LEU A 57 -2.42 -4.40 14.37
C LEU A 57 -3.60 -3.80 15.14
N ASP A 58 -4.11 -4.52 16.12
CA ASP A 58 -5.13 -4.00 17.04
C ASP A 58 -4.52 -3.27 18.24
N ASN A 59 -3.32 -3.67 18.68
CA ASN A 59 -2.61 -3.04 19.77
C ASN A 59 -1.36 -2.29 19.28
N LYS A 60 -1.10 -1.14 19.90
CA LYS A 60 0.04 -0.28 19.57
C LYS A 60 1.38 -0.88 20.03
N GLN A 61 1.35 -1.70 21.08
CA GLN A 61 2.56 -2.22 21.74
C GLN A 61 3.26 -3.33 20.94
N ASP A 62 2.58 -3.89 19.93
CA ASP A 62 3.07 -5.02 19.15
C ASP A 62 4.13 -4.60 18.11
N ALA A 63 4.34 -3.30 17.91
CA ALA A 63 5.41 -2.77 17.06
C ALA A 63 6.06 -1.51 17.65
N ALA A 64 7.36 -1.35 17.36
CA ALA A 64 8.13 -0.19 17.82
C ALA A 64 7.65 1.14 17.23
N VAL A 65 7.20 1.11 15.97
CA VAL A 65 6.63 2.26 15.26
C VAL A 65 5.27 1.85 14.73
N THR A 66 4.24 2.61 15.11
CA THR A 66 2.84 2.36 14.70
C THR A 66 2.17 3.65 14.28
N TYR A 67 1.33 3.58 13.27
CA TYR A 67 0.47 4.66 12.80
C TYR A 67 -0.99 4.28 13.02
N LYS A 68 -1.85 5.28 13.17
CA LYS A 68 -3.30 5.04 13.21
C LYS A 68 -3.84 4.85 11.81
N THR A 69 -4.55 3.76 11.61
CA THR A 69 -5.28 3.50 10.37
C THR A 69 -6.44 4.49 10.25
N LYS A 70 -6.66 5.02 9.04
CA LYS A 70 -7.77 5.92 8.75
C LYS A 70 -8.53 5.45 7.53
N TYR A 71 -9.83 5.66 7.56
CA TYR A 71 -10.63 5.62 6.35
C TYR A 71 -10.58 6.97 5.62
N ASP A 72 -10.74 6.92 4.32
CA ASP A 72 -11.12 8.08 3.54
C ASP A 72 -12.65 8.24 3.47
N THR A 73 -13.11 9.28 2.77
CA THR A 73 -14.55 9.58 2.61
C THR A 73 -15.33 8.51 1.83
N TYR A 74 -14.65 7.54 1.22
CA TYR A 74 -15.24 6.48 0.40
C TYR A 74 -15.06 5.09 1.04
N GLY A 75 -14.73 5.04 2.34
CA GLY A 75 -14.57 3.80 3.10
C GLY A 75 -13.30 3.03 2.79
N ARG A 76 -12.28 3.68 2.21
CA ARG A 76 -11.01 3.05 1.82
C ARG A 76 -9.97 3.27 2.88
N ILE A 77 -9.16 2.26 3.15
CA ILE A 77 -8.06 2.37 4.09
C ILE A 77 -6.95 3.23 3.48
N LYS A 78 -6.40 4.15 4.29
CA LYS A 78 -5.27 5.00 3.94
C LYS A 78 -4.02 4.56 4.70
N ILE A 79 -2.96 4.23 3.98
CA ILE A 79 -1.66 3.86 4.56
C ILE A 79 -0.58 4.78 4.01
N SER A 80 0.17 5.43 4.87
CA SER A 80 1.26 6.32 4.47
C SER A 80 2.49 5.48 4.10
N LEU A 81 2.89 5.52 2.83
CA LEU A 81 4.09 4.86 2.32
C LEU A 81 5.34 5.76 2.35
N LYS A 82 5.24 6.95 2.95
CA LYS A 82 6.32 7.95 2.99
C LYS A 82 7.70 7.40 3.35
N TRP A 83 7.78 6.40 4.23
CA TRP A 83 9.04 5.83 4.70
C TRP A 83 9.75 4.95 3.66
N ILE A 84 9.01 4.38 2.71
CA ILE A 84 9.55 3.47 1.69
C ILE A 84 9.45 4.08 0.28
N TRP A 85 8.84 5.26 0.16
CA TRP A 85 8.55 5.90 -1.12
C TRP A 85 9.82 6.19 -1.93
N ASP A 86 10.82 6.79 -1.27
CA ASP A 86 12.08 7.19 -1.91
C ASP A 86 13.07 6.03 -2.07
N GLU A 87 12.79 4.89 -1.41
CA GLU A 87 13.61 3.68 -1.50
C GLU A 87 13.16 2.71 -2.60
N THR A 88 12.00 2.95 -3.21
CA THR A 88 11.35 2.05 -4.18
C THR A 88 11.13 2.75 -5.52
N TYR A 89 10.64 2.02 -6.54
CA TYR A 89 10.27 2.63 -7.82
C TYR A 89 9.12 3.65 -7.68
N LEU A 90 8.41 3.68 -6.54
CA LEU A 90 7.32 4.61 -6.26
C LEU A 90 7.75 6.08 -6.42
N SER A 91 9.00 6.39 -6.11
CA SER A 91 9.61 7.71 -6.30
C SER A 91 9.64 8.18 -7.76
N SER A 92 9.67 7.24 -8.71
CA SER A 92 9.75 7.51 -10.14
C SER A 92 8.38 7.63 -10.82
N LEU A 93 7.29 7.39 -10.09
CA LEU A 93 5.93 7.42 -10.64
C LEU A 93 5.46 8.85 -10.93
N ASP A 94 4.98 9.06 -12.16
CA ASP A 94 4.37 10.29 -12.64
C ASP A 94 2.83 10.30 -12.48
N LYS A 95 2.24 9.12 -12.23
CA LYS A 95 0.80 8.91 -12.05
C LYS A 95 0.51 7.84 -11.01
N ASP A 96 -0.70 7.89 -10.45
CA ASP A 96 -1.23 6.82 -9.60
C ASP A 96 -1.25 5.50 -10.38
N ILE A 97 -0.90 4.40 -9.72
CA ILE A 97 -0.91 3.04 -10.28
C ILE A 97 -1.62 2.08 -9.33
N ASN A 98 -2.21 1.01 -9.86
CA ASN A 98 -2.65 -0.12 -9.06
C ASN A 98 -1.44 -0.91 -8.55
N ILE A 99 -1.50 -1.37 -7.31
CA ILE A 99 -0.47 -2.20 -6.67
C ILE A 99 -1.12 -3.47 -6.18
N THR A 100 -0.47 -4.59 -6.46
CA THR A 100 -0.88 -5.88 -5.91
C THR A 100 -0.44 -5.97 -4.46
N ILE A 101 -1.37 -6.35 -3.59
CA ILE A 101 -1.08 -6.67 -2.20
C ILE A 101 -1.46 -8.11 -1.94
N ASN A 102 -0.56 -8.85 -1.30
CA ASN A 102 -0.79 -10.25 -0.98
C ASN A 102 -0.92 -10.39 0.53
N HIS A 103 -2.03 -10.93 1.00
CA HIS A 103 -2.17 -11.30 2.41
C HIS A 103 -1.31 -12.55 2.66
N ILE A 104 -0.34 -12.42 3.57
CA ILE A 104 0.66 -13.48 3.82
C ILE A 104 0.29 -14.25 5.09
N GLU A 105 -0.04 -13.54 6.16
CA GLU A 105 -0.31 -14.14 7.47
C GLU A 105 -1.46 -13.45 8.18
N HIS A 106 -2.23 -14.27 8.89
CA HIS A 106 -3.31 -13.85 9.79
C HIS A 106 -2.94 -14.24 11.22
N PHE A 107 -3.10 -13.28 12.12
CA PHE A 107 -3.00 -13.46 13.57
C PHE A 107 -4.30 -12.99 14.23
N ASP A 108 -4.56 -13.45 15.45
CA ASP A 108 -5.77 -13.04 16.19
C ASP A 108 -5.83 -11.50 16.33
N ASP A 109 -4.69 -10.87 16.61
CA ASP A 109 -4.51 -9.43 16.85
C ASP A 109 -3.89 -8.66 15.67
N GLY A 110 -3.59 -9.34 14.55
CA GLY A 110 -2.92 -8.71 13.41
C GLY A 110 -3.12 -9.37 12.06
N ASP A 111 -2.77 -8.66 10.99
CA ASP A 111 -2.73 -9.18 9.63
C ASP A 111 -1.51 -8.63 8.91
N VAL A 112 -0.79 -9.48 8.18
CA VAL A 112 0.41 -9.08 7.45
C VAL A 112 0.18 -9.20 5.95
N TYR A 113 0.49 -8.12 5.24
CA TYR A 113 0.38 -8.01 3.78
C TYR A 113 1.75 -7.72 3.18
N LYS A 114 2.11 -8.41 2.11
CA LYS A 114 3.29 -8.10 1.28
C LYS A 114 2.88 -7.15 0.16
N LEU A 115 3.67 -6.12 -0.06
CA LEU A 115 3.53 -5.19 -1.17
C LEU A 115 4.39 -5.68 -2.34
N ASP A 116 3.83 -5.64 -3.55
CA ASP A 116 4.56 -5.87 -4.80
C ASP A 116 5.14 -4.53 -5.30
N LEU A 117 6.35 -4.21 -4.82
CA LEU A 117 7.07 -2.94 -4.98
C LEU A 117 8.48 -3.15 -5.51
#